data_AF-A0A839PN23-F1
#
_entry.id   AF-A0A839PN23-F1
#
_cell.length_a   1.000
_cell.length_b   1.000
_cell.length_c   1.000
_cell.angle_alpha   90.00
_cell.angle_beta   90.00
_cell.angle_gamma   90.00
#
_symmetry.space_group_name_H-M   'P 1'
#
loop_
_entity.id
_entity.type
_entity.pdbx_description
1 polymer ?
#
loop_
_entity_poly.entity_id
_entity_poly.type
_entity_poly.pdbx_seq_one_letter_code
_entity_poly.pdbx_strand_id
1 'polypeptide(L)' 'MMERKAKISTGANDRPRNETIGQTGEGLPDDSARPLDTDEREIARTREQLEDDAREKLRKELKKEIELPQKGSV' A
#
# COMPACT_ATOMS: atom_id res chain seq x y z
N MET A 1 -39.38 -0.29 5.98
CA MET A 1 -38.86 -0.71 4.66
C MET A 1 -38.54 0.54 3.86
N MET A 2 -37.33 0.70 3.33
CA MET A 2 -36.98 1.85 2.51
C MET A 2 -37.44 1.63 1.07
N GLU A 3 -38.24 2.56 0.55
CA GLU A 3 -38.78 2.53 -0.80
C GLU A 3 -37.64 2.81 -1.80
N ARG A 4 -37.29 1.81 -2.62
CA ARG A 4 -36.27 1.94 -3.67
C ARG A 4 -36.88 2.72 -4.83
N LYS A 5 -36.64 4.03 -4.92
CA LYS A 5 -37.05 4.83 -6.09
C LYS A 5 -36.52 4.17 -7.37
N ALA A 6 -37.42 3.90 -8.31
CA ALA A 6 -37.07 3.34 -9.62
C ALA A 6 -36.11 4.29 -10.34
N LYS A 7 -35.04 3.73 -10.91
CA LYS A 7 -34.06 4.51 -11.66
C LYS A 7 -34.69 5.04 -12.96
N ILE A 8 -34.32 6.25 -13.33
CA ILE A 8 -34.87 6.97 -14.48
C ILE A 8 -34.05 6.71 -15.76
N SER A 9 -32.85 6.12 -15.65
CA SER A 9 -31.95 5.86 -16.78
C SER A 9 -31.08 4.63 -16.52
N THR A 10 -30.76 3.90 -17.60
CA THR A 10 -29.83 2.76 -17.65
C THR A 10 -28.62 3.05 -18.55
N GLY A 11 -28.30 4.33 -18.79
CA GLY A 11 -27.18 4.72 -19.66
C GLY A 11 -25.82 4.27 -19.12
N ALA A 12 -24.78 4.27 -19.96
CA ALA A 12 -23.45 3.77 -19.60
C ALA A 12 -22.78 4.46 -18.39
N ASN A 13 -23.24 5.67 -18.02
CA ASN A 13 -22.78 6.40 -16.84
C ASN A 13 -23.66 6.16 -15.59
N ASP A 14 -24.67 5.28 -15.67
CA ASP A 14 -25.53 4.97 -14.53
C ASP A 14 -24.80 4.11 -13.51
N ARG A 15 -24.40 4.72 -12.39
CA ARG A 15 -23.76 4.00 -11.29
C ARG A 15 -24.80 3.23 -10.48
N PRO A 16 -24.64 1.92 -10.26
CA PRO A 16 -25.47 1.17 -9.34
C PRO A 16 -25.43 1.76 -7.92
N ARG A 17 -26.58 2.16 -7.40
CA ARG A 17 -26.68 2.79 -6.07
C ARG A 17 -26.59 1.81 -4.91
N ASN A 18 -26.91 0.54 -5.18
CA ASN A 18 -27.00 -0.52 -4.16
C ASN A 18 -26.07 -1.70 -4.49
N GLU A 19 -25.07 -1.52 -5.37
CA GLU A 19 -24.06 -2.56 -5.60
C GLU A 19 -22.78 -2.21 -4.84
N THR A 20 -22.08 -3.25 -4.43
CA THR A 20 -20.84 -3.17 -3.68
C THR A 20 -19.72 -2.63 -4.55
N ILE A 21 -18.89 -1.74 -4.01
CA ILE A 21 -17.78 -1.14 -4.74
C ILE A 21 -16.61 -2.14 -4.67
N GLY A 22 -16.45 -2.98 -5.68
CA GLY A 22 -15.35 -3.95 -5.75
C GLY A 22 -15.29 -4.87 -4.52
N GLN A 23 -14.09 -5.10 -3.98
CA GLN A 23 -13.79 -6.01 -2.86
C GLN A 23 -14.47 -5.69 -1.50
N THR A 24 -15.51 -4.85 -1.48
CA THR A 24 -16.28 -4.48 -0.29
C THR A 24 -17.63 -5.21 -0.18
N GLY A 25 -17.79 -6.32 -0.90
CA GLY A 25 -18.96 -7.21 -0.77
C GLY A 25 -18.97 -7.97 0.56
N GLU A 26 -20.15 -8.44 0.96
CA GLU A 26 -20.31 -9.29 2.15
C GLU A 26 -19.52 -10.60 1.97
N GLY A 27 -18.66 -10.92 2.96
CA GLY A 27 -17.73 -12.04 2.90
C GLY A 27 -16.34 -11.63 3.39
N LEU A 28 -15.55 -12.60 3.88
CA LEU A 28 -14.12 -12.36 4.12
C LEU A 28 -13.41 -12.23 2.77
N PRO A 29 -12.37 -11.38 2.66
CA PRO A 29 -11.48 -11.40 1.51
C PRO A 29 -10.98 -12.82 1.24
N ASP A 30 -10.88 -13.19 -0.03
CA ASP A 30 -10.26 -14.46 -0.41
C ASP A 30 -8.75 -14.36 -0.20
N ASP A 31 -8.32 -14.77 1.00
CA ASP A 31 -6.92 -14.80 1.41
C ASP A 31 -6.24 -16.13 1.06
N SER A 32 -6.81 -16.93 0.14
CA SER A 32 -6.27 -18.24 -0.29
C SER A 32 -5.00 -18.15 -1.15
N ALA A 33 -4.22 -17.07 -1.02
CA ALA A 33 -2.98 -16.89 -1.74
C ALA A 33 -2.02 -18.06 -1.46
N ARG A 34 -1.39 -18.59 -2.51
CA ARG A 34 -0.36 -19.62 -2.36
C ARG A 34 0.85 -19.01 -1.64
N PRO A 35 1.47 -19.75 -0.69
CA PRO A 35 2.75 -19.35 -0.13
C PRO A 35 3.77 -19.08 -1.24
N LEU A 36 4.62 -18.07 -1.04
CA LEU A 36 5.75 -17.87 -1.94
C LEU A 36 6.70 -19.06 -1.80
N ASP A 37 7.01 -19.71 -2.91
CA ASP A 37 8.10 -20.67 -3.01
C ASP A 37 9.32 -19.92 -3.53
N THR A 38 10.32 -19.73 -2.67
CA THR A 38 11.48 -18.87 -2.95
C THR A 38 12.76 -19.67 -2.76
N ASP A 39 13.67 -19.57 -3.72
CA ASP A 39 15.00 -20.21 -3.62
C ASP A 39 15.91 -19.49 -2.61
N GLU A 40 16.83 -20.23 -1.98
CA GLU A 40 17.79 -19.66 -1.02
C GLU A 40 18.64 -18.55 -1.63
N ARG A 41 18.94 -18.63 -2.93
CA ARG A 41 19.70 -17.59 -3.65
C ARG A 41 18.91 -16.30 -3.82
N GLU A 42 17.60 -16.41 -4.06
CA GLU A 42 16.73 -15.24 -4.14
C GLU A 42 16.60 -14.56 -2.77
N ILE A 43 16.47 -15.36 -1.70
CA ILE A 43 16.47 -14.84 -0.32
C ILE A 43 17.78 -14.09 -0.02
N ALA A 44 18.92 -14.68 -0.37
CA ALA A 44 20.23 -14.05 -0.16
C ALA A 44 20.37 -12.73 -0.94
N ARG A 45 19.96 -12.71 -2.21
CA ARG A 45 19.98 -11.49 -3.05
C ARG A 45 19.08 -10.40 -2.48
N THR A 46 17.86 -10.75 -2.07
CA THR A 46 16.93 -9.77 -1.48
C THR A 46 17.46 -9.24 -0.16
N ARG A 47 18.09 -10.09 0.65
CA ARG A 47 18.72 -9.67 1.89
C ARG A 47 19.82 -8.63 1.65
N GLU A 48 20.72 -8.88 0.70
CA GLU A 48 21.76 -7.92 0.30
C GLU A 48 21.14 -6.59 -0.15
N GLN A 49 20.09 -6.63 -0.99
CA GLN A 49 19.39 -5.43 -1.44
C GLN A 49 18.73 -4.62 -0.31
N LEU A 50 18.28 -5.28 0.76
CA LEU A 50 17.64 -4.64 1.91
C LEU A 50 18.63 -4.14 2.95
N GLU A 51 19.76 -4.83 3.13
CA GLU A 51 20.76 -4.52 4.15
C GLU A 51 21.74 -3.43 3.67
N ASP A 52 22.16 -3.42 2.40
CA ASP A 52 23.45 -2.81 2.03
C ASP A 52 23.45 -1.38 1.48
N ASP A 53 22.37 -0.59 1.54
CA ASP A 53 22.54 0.79 1.05
C ASP A 53 21.59 1.84 1.61
N ALA A 54 20.28 1.61 1.53
CA ALA A 54 19.32 2.68 1.84
C ALA A 54 19.34 3.08 3.32
N ARG A 55 19.45 2.09 4.22
CA ARG A 55 19.34 2.33 5.67
C ARG A 55 20.60 2.90 6.28
N GLU A 56 21.77 2.49 5.78
CA GLU A 56 23.04 3.03 6.24
C GLU A 56 23.28 4.45 5.69
N LYS A 57 22.96 4.70 4.41
CA LYS A 57 23.00 6.06 3.83
C LYS A 57 22.09 7.02 4.60
N LEU A 58 20.85 6.63 4.86
CA LEU A 58 19.91 7.42 5.65
C LEU A 58 20.44 7.73 7.06
N ARG A 59 21.06 6.74 7.73
CA ARG A 59 21.67 6.95 9.06
C ARG A 59 22.84 7.93 9.01
N LYS A 60 23.70 7.85 7.98
CA LYS A 60 24.83 8.77 7.80
C LYS A 60 24.34 10.19 7.53
N GLU A 61 23.32 10.34 6.68
CA GLU A 61 22.72 11.65 6.39
C GLU A 61 22.07 12.28 7.62
N LEU A 62 21.25 11.52 8.36
CA LEU A 62 20.65 11.98 9.62
C LEU A 62 21.70 12.44 10.64
N LYS A 63 22.77 11.65 10.79
CA LYS A 63 23.86 12.00 11.72
C LYS A 63 24.53 13.32 11.33
N LYS A 64 24.77 13.53 10.03
CA LYS A 64 25.33 14.78 9.51
C LYS A 64 24.40 15.97 9.75
N GLU A 65 23.09 15.80 9.59
CA GLU A 65 22.11 16.85 9.84
C GLU A 65 22.00 17.23 11.33
N ILE A 66 22.13 16.25 12.22
CA ILE A 66 22.14 16.47 13.69
C ILE A 66 23.44 17.16 14.14
N GLU A 67 24.59 16.80 13.55
CA GLU A 67 25.89 17.39 13.87
C GLU A 67 26.07 18.80 13.29
N LEU A 68 25.39 19.11 12.19
CA LEU A 68 25.32 20.48 11.71
C LEU A 68 24.59 21.33 12.77
N PRO A 69 25.16 22.46 13.20
CA PRO A 69 24.42 23.36 14.08
C PRO A 69 23.13 23.72 13.35
N GLN A 70 21.98 23.44 13.98
CA GLN A 70 20.73 24.05 13.56
C GLN A 70 20.94 25.55 13.73
N LYS A 71 21.41 26.21 12.67
CA LYS A 71 21.50 27.65 12.57
C LYS A 71 20.06 28.14 12.62
N GLY A 72 19.58 28.33 13.85
CA GLY A 72 18.38 29.10 14.10
C GLY A 72 18.59 30.44 13.43
N SER A 73 17.68 30.77 12.52
CA SER A 73 17.50 32.12 12.03
C SER A 73 17.38 33.03 13.25
N VAL A 74 18.35 33.94 13.42
CA VAL A 74 18.26 35.10 14.29
C VAL A 74 18.04 36.31 13.39
#